data_AF-A0ABD5BJ34-F1
#
_entry.id   AF-A0ABD5BJ34-F1
#
_cell.length_a   1.000
_cell.length_b   1.000
_cell.length_c   1.000
_cell.angle_alpha   90.00
_cell.angle_beta   90.00
_cell.angle_gamma   90.00
#
_symmetry.space_group_name_H-M   'P 1'
#
loop_
_entity.id
_entity.type
_entity.pdbx_description
1 polymer ?
#
loop_
_entity_poly.entity_id
_entity_poly.type
_entity_poly.pdbx_seq_one_letter_code
_entity_poly.pdbx_strand_id
1 'polypeptide(L)'
;IVLAVLGARSIISNPEVLQALNPKWALNFFMEYKKVSFFALGAVVLSITGVEALYADMGHFGKFPIRLAWFTVVLPSLVLNYFGQGALLLKNPEAIKNPFFLLAPDWALIPLLILATLATVIASQAVISGVFSLTRQAVRLGYLSPMRIIHTSEMESGQIYIPVINWTLYISVVLVIIGFEHSSNLAAAYGI
;
A
#
# COMPACT_ATOMS: atom_id res chain seq x y z
N ILE A 1 9.53 -4.09 9.56
CA ILE A 1 10.92 -4.32 10.06
C ILE A 1 11.98 -4.07 8.98
N VAL A 2 12.06 -4.86 7.89
CA VAL A 2 13.06 -4.62 6.82
C VAL A 2 13.04 -3.18 6.31
N LEU A 3 11.83 -2.65 6.06
CA LEU A 3 11.61 -1.24 5.68
C LEU A 3 12.20 -0.24 6.68
N ALA A 4 12.03 -0.51 7.98
CA ALA A 4 12.53 0.35 9.06
C ALA A 4 14.06 0.35 9.10
N VAL A 5 14.68 -0.83 8.94
CA VAL A 5 16.15 -0.97 8.95
C VAL A 5 16.77 -0.25 7.76
N LEU A 6 16.24 -0.48 6.55
CA LEU A 6 16.72 0.19 5.34
C LEU A 6 16.52 1.70 5.43
N GLY A 7 15.34 2.12 5.91
CA GLY A 7 15.01 3.52 6.13
C GLY A 7 15.97 4.20 7.11
N ALA A 8 16.13 3.63 8.30
CA ALA A 8 17.03 4.14 9.34
C ALA A 8 18.48 4.24 8.86
N ARG A 9 18.99 3.23 8.14
CA ARG A 9 20.35 3.26 7.57
C ARG A 9 20.56 4.45 6.63
N SER A 10 19.58 4.73 5.77
CA SER A 10 19.65 5.87 4.84
C SER A 10 19.55 7.21 5.58
N ILE A 11 18.67 7.32 6.58
CA ILE A 11 18.55 8.51 7.44
C ILE A 11 19.86 8.80 8.19
N ILE A 12 20.51 7.77 8.75
CA ILE A 12 21.82 7.95 9.42
C ILE A 12 22.87 8.48 8.43
N SER A 13 22.79 8.08 7.16
CA SER A 13 23.72 8.53 6.13
C SER A 13 23.47 9.98 5.69
N ASN A 14 22.22 10.45 5.70
CA ASN A 14 21.86 11.86 5.45
C ASN A 14 20.79 12.34 6.44
N PRO A 15 21.20 12.76 7.66
CA PRO A 15 20.26 13.17 8.71
C PRO A 15 19.45 14.43 8.39
N GLU A 16 19.91 15.22 7.42
CA GLU A 16 19.23 16.44 6.96
C GLU A 16 17.79 16.19 6.51
N VAL A 17 17.44 14.97 6.09
CA VAL A 17 16.06 14.63 5.74
C VAL A 17 15.08 14.85 6.90
N LEU A 18 15.54 14.78 8.15
CA LEU A 18 14.70 15.01 9.33
C LEU A 18 14.22 16.46 9.43
N GLN A 19 14.85 17.40 8.71
CA GLN A 19 14.34 18.76 8.60
C GLN A 19 12.95 18.80 7.96
N ALA A 20 12.54 17.77 7.21
CA ALA A 20 11.19 17.67 6.65
C ALA A 20 10.08 17.58 7.73
N LEU A 21 10.43 17.32 9.00
CA LEU A 21 9.49 17.44 10.13
C LEU A 21 9.12 18.89 10.44
N ASN A 22 9.94 19.86 10.01
CA ASN A 22 9.63 21.27 10.20
C ASN A 22 8.59 21.72 9.17
N PRO A 23 7.39 22.16 9.59
CA PRO A 23 6.30 22.55 8.68
C PRO A 23 6.66 23.72 7.76
N LYS A 24 7.71 24.49 8.09
CA LYS A 24 8.24 25.55 7.22
C LYS A 24 8.58 25.04 5.82
N TRP A 25 9.10 23.81 5.70
CA TRP A 25 9.43 23.22 4.39
C TRP A 25 8.20 22.96 3.54
N ALA A 26 7.11 22.47 4.16
CA ALA A 26 5.84 22.31 3.46
C ALA A 26 5.30 23.67 3.01
N LEU A 27 5.25 24.67 3.90
CA LEU A 27 4.77 26.02 3.55
C LEU A 27 5.57 26.64 2.41
N ASN A 28 6.90 26.60 2.48
CA ASN A 28 7.78 27.09 1.42
C ASN A 28 7.52 26.34 0.10
N PHE A 29 7.38 25.02 0.15
CA PHE A 29 7.08 24.21 -1.03
C PHE A 29 5.74 24.59 -1.69
N PHE A 30 4.70 24.89 -0.91
CA PHE A 30 3.43 25.38 -1.45
C PHE A 30 3.54 26.79 -2.04
N MET A 31 4.27 27.69 -1.40
CA MET A 31 4.45 29.06 -1.87
C MET A 31 5.25 29.12 -3.18
N GLU A 32 6.29 28.29 -3.30
CA GLU A 32 7.22 28.28 -4.43
C GLU A 32 6.67 27.51 -5.63
N TYR A 33 6.15 26.30 -5.42
CA TYR A 33 5.78 25.39 -6.51
C TYR A 33 4.28 25.34 -6.83
N LYS A 34 3.43 26.01 -6.04
CA LYS A 34 1.98 26.26 -6.26
C LYS A 34 1.22 25.08 -6.86
N LYS A 35 1.06 25.05 -8.20
CA LYS A 35 0.34 24.01 -8.94
C LYS A 35 0.96 22.62 -8.77
N VAL A 36 2.29 22.52 -8.75
CA VAL A 36 2.99 21.24 -8.55
C VAL A 36 2.72 20.71 -7.13
N SER A 37 2.73 21.60 -6.14
CA SER A 37 2.43 21.25 -4.75
C SER A 37 1.00 20.74 -4.57
N PHE A 38 0.05 21.27 -5.35
CA PHE A 38 -1.32 20.76 -5.41
C PHE A 38 -1.38 19.32 -5.93
N PHE A 39 -0.72 19.02 -7.06
CA PHE A 39 -0.67 17.64 -7.57
C PHE A 39 0.10 16.70 -6.64
N ALA A 40 1.13 17.20 -5.95
CA ALA A 40 1.88 16.41 -4.97
C ALA A 40 1.00 15.96 -3.78
N LEU A 41 -0.04 16.72 -3.41
CA LEU A 41 -1.00 16.29 -2.40
C LEU A 41 -1.75 15.01 -2.82
N GLY A 42 -2.05 14.83 -4.11
CA GLY A 42 -2.64 13.60 -4.61
C GLY A 42 -1.75 12.38 -4.33
N ALA A 43 -0.44 12.52 -4.54
CA ALA A 43 0.53 11.48 -4.19
C ALA A 43 0.62 11.22 -2.66
N VAL A 44 0.43 12.26 -1.83
CA VAL A 44 0.34 12.09 -0.37
C VAL A 44 -0.91 11.32 0.02
N VAL A 45 -2.07 11.64 -0.56
CA VAL A 45 -3.32 10.89 -0.31
C VAL A 45 -3.19 9.44 -0.75
N LEU A 46 -2.58 9.20 -1.91
CA LEU A 46 -2.23 7.86 -2.39
C LEU A 46 -1.42 7.04 -1.38
N SER A 47 -0.51 7.66 -0.63
CA SER A 47 0.28 6.94 0.39
C SER A 47 -0.57 6.40 1.57
N ILE A 48 -1.78 6.93 1.76
CA ILE A 48 -2.72 6.52 2.81
C ILE A 48 -3.69 5.44 2.30
N THR A 49 -3.75 5.24 0.98
CA THR A 49 -4.57 4.17 0.40
C THR A 49 -4.11 2.81 0.92
N GLY A 50 -5.06 1.98 1.34
CA GLY A 50 -4.81 0.72 2.05
C GLY A 50 -5.26 0.70 3.51
N VAL A 51 -5.52 1.85 4.13
CA VAL A 51 -6.20 1.90 5.45
C VAL A 51 -7.61 1.30 5.38
N GLU A 52 -8.25 1.35 4.20
CA GLU A 52 -9.57 0.76 3.93
C GLU A 52 -9.56 -0.77 4.06
N ALA A 53 -8.48 -1.43 3.64
CA ALA A 53 -8.30 -2.87 3.81
C ALA A 53 -8.15 -3.22 5.30
N LEU A 54 -7.44 -2.38 6.07
CA LEU A 54 -7.34 -2.50 7.52
C LEU A 54 -8.72 -2.44 8.20
N TYR A 55 -9.63 -1.61 7.68
CA TYR A 55 -11.00 -1.49 8.17
C TYR A 55 -11.83 -2.73 7.83
N ALA A 56 -11.69 -3.28 6.63
CA ALA A 56 -12.37 -4.52 6.24
C ALA A 56 -11.98 -5.70 7.14
N ASP A 57 -10.72 -5.74 7.58
CA ASP A 57 -10.19 -6.78 8.47
C ASP A 57 -10.57 -6.60 9.96
N MET A 58 -11.15 -5.46 10.35
CA MET A 58 -11.65 -5.27 11.72
C MET A 58 -12.70 -6.29 12.12
N GLY A 59 -13.48 -6.82 11.16
CA GLY A 59 -14.48 -7.85 11.41
C GLY A 59 -13.88 -9.19 11.86
N HIS A 60 -12.61 -9.47 11.54
CA HIS A 60 -11.93 -10.73 11.86
C HIS A 60 -11.02 -10.60 13.08
N PHE A 61 -10.22 -9.53 13.17
CA PHE A 61 -9.20 -9.39 14.21
C PHE A 61 -9.61 -8.45 15.37
N GLY A 62 -10.63 -7.62 15.17
CA GLY A 62 -11.03 -6.61 16.13
C GLY A 62 -10.10 -5.39 16.18
N LYS A 63 -10.59 -4.32 16.81
CA LYS A 63 -9.92 -3.00 16.81
C LYS A 63 -8.57 -2.96 17.53
N PHE A 64 -8.40 -3.73 18.61
CA PHE A 64 -7.23 -3.61 19.49
C PHE A 64 -5.95 -4.20 18.87
N PRO A 65 -5.93 -5.45 18.35
CA PRO A 65 -4.75 -6.01 17.71
C PRO A 65 -4.28 -5.20 16.51
N ILE A 66 -5.23 -4.73 15.69
CA ILE A 66 -4.94 -3.88 14.52
C ILE A 66 -4.27 -2.58 14.95
N ARG A 67 -4.83 -1.89 15.95
CA ARG A 67 -4.25 -0.65 16.47
C ARG A 67 -2.85 -0.87 17.02
N LEU A 68 -2.64 -1.93 17.79
CA LEU A 68 -1.33 -2.24 18.36
C LEU A 68 -0.30 -2.48 17.24
N ALA A 69 -0.59 -3.37 16.29
CA ALA A 69 0.31 -3.66 15.16
C ALA A 69 0.60 -2.40 14.32
N TRP A 70 -0.42 -1.58 14.08
CA TRP A 70 -0.30 -0.35 13.30
C TRP A 70 0.66 0.64 13.96
N PHE A 71 0.39 1.03 15.21
CA PHE A 71 1.17 2.08 15.87
C PHE A 71 2.55 1.63 16.35
N THR A 72 2.75 0.34 16.62
CA THR A 72 4.05 -0.17 17.12
C THR A 72 5.00 -0.62 16.01
N VAL A 73 4.47 -1.15 14.89
CA VAL A 73 5.31 -1.76 13.84
C VAL A 73 5.12 -1.08 12.50
N VAL A 74 3.89 -1.00 12.01
CA VAL A 74 3.63 -0.59 10.61
C VAL A 74 3.94 0.89 10.42
N LEU A 75 3.30 1.77 11.19
CA LEU A 75 3.46 3.21 11.07
C LEU A 75 4.93 3.65 11.28
N PRO A 76 5.65 3.23 12.34
CA PRO A 76 7.05 3.59 12.48
C PRO A 76 7.93 3.07 11.34
N SER A 77 7.67 1.85 10.85
CA SER A 77 8.42 1.28 9.71
C SER A 77 8.21 2.07 8.43
N LEU A 78 6.96 2.48 8.14
CA LEU A 78 6.63 3.25 6.94
C LEU A 78 7.22 4.65 6.99
N VAL A 79 7.10 5.34 8.13
CA VAL A 79 7.71 6.65 8.34
C VAL A 79 9.22 6.57 8.10
N LEU A 80 9.93 5.65 8.77
CA LEU A 80 11.36 5.48 8.56
C LEU A 80 11.71 5.17 7.10
N ASN A 81 10.88 4.39 6.41
CA ASN A 81 11.11 4.05 5.00
C ASN A 81 10.98 5.28 4.09
N TYR A 82 9.92 6.08 4.24
CA TYR A 82 9.72 7.29 3.44
C TYR A 82 10.82 8.33 3.70
N PHE A 83 11.18 8.58 4.97
CA PHE A 83 12.32 9.43 5.30
C PHE A 83 13.64 8.87 4.74
N GLY A 84 13.84 7.55 4.77
CA GLY A 84 15.01 6.93 4.17
C GLY A 84 15.09 7.10 2.66
N GLN A 85 13.97 7.00 1.94
CA GLN A 85 13.91 7.28 0.51
C GLN A 85 14.19 8.76 0.22
N GLY A 86 13.67 9.67 1.04
CA GLY A 86 13.99 11.10 0.97
C GLY A 86 15.49 11.36 1.18
N ALA A 87 16.11 10.74 2.19
CA ALA A 87 17.55 10.82 2.44
C ALA A 87 18.39 10.28 1.27
N LEU A 88 17.91 9.24 0.59
CA LEU A 88 18.57 8.72 -0.61
C LEU A 88 18.49 9.74 -1.76
N LEU A 89 17.32 10.34 -1.98
CA LEU A 89 17.11 11.31 -3.06
C LEU A 89 17.88 12.62 -2.85
N LEU A 90 18.06 13.07 -1.61
CA LEU A 90 18.90 14.23 -1.30
C LEU A 90 20.36 14.02 -1.72
N LYS A 91 20.86 12.78 -1.64
CA LYS A 91 22.23 12.44 -2.03
C LYS A 91 22.36 12.07 -3.50
N ASN A 92 21.38 11.34 -4.04
CA ASN A 92 21.36 10.87 -5.42
C ASN A 92 19.96 11.08 -6.04
N PRO A 93 19.74 12.21 -6.74
CA PRO A 93 18.48 12.48 -7.41
C PRO A 93 18.09 11.45 -8.47
N GLU A 94 19.06 10.76 -9.08
CA GLU A 94 18.79 9.72 -10.09
C GLU A 94 18.08 8.50 -9.51
N ALA A 95 18.12 8.32 -8.18
CA ALA A 95 17.44 7.23 -7.50
C ALA A 95 15.90 7.32 -7.59
N ILE A 96 15.35 8.44 -8.08
CA ILE A 96 13.91 8.61 -8.31
C ILE A 96 13.30 7.56 -9.23
N LYS A 97 14.11 6.91 -10.08
CA LYS A 97 13.68 5.80 -10.93
C LYS A 97 13.15 4.61 -10.12
N ASN A 98 13.78 4.31 -8.99
CA ASN A 98 13.39 3.20 -8.15
C ASN A 98 13.88 3.35 -6.70
N PRO A 99 13.35 4.34 -5.95
CA PRO A 99 13.89 4.69 -4.64
C PRO A 99 13.72 3.57 -3.63
N PHE A 100 12.68 2.73 -3.76
CA PHE A 100 12.44 1.59 -2.88
C PHE A 100 13.55 0.54 -2.97
N PHE A 101 13.88 0.08 -4.18
CA PHE A 101 14.90 -0.96 -4.37
C PHE A 101 16.32 -0.40 -4.19
N LEU A 102 16.58 0.83 -4.65
CA LEU A 102 17.88 1.49 -4.49
C LEU A 102 18.19 1.89 -3.04
N LEU A 103 17.21 1.84 -2.14
CA LEU A 103 17.43 1.99 -0.70
C LEU A 103 18.19 0.79 -0.10
N ALA A 104 18.08 -0.39 -0.72
CA ALA A 104 18.77 -1.59 -0.29
C ALA A 104 20.21 -1.63 -0.83
N PRO A 105 21.17 -2.17 -0.06
CA PRO A 105 22.48 -2.49 -0.61
C PRO A 105 22.37 -3.56 -1.70
N ASP A 106 23.32 -3.60 -2.63
CA ASP A 106 23.26 -4.45 -3.83
C ASP A 106 23.00 -5.93 -3.52
N TRP A 107 23.61 -6.47 -2.46
CA TRP A 107 23.41 -7.86 -2.04
C TRP A 107 21.98 -8.16 -1.57
N ALA A 108 21.26 -7.15 -1.06
CA ALA A 108 19.91 -7.30 -0.53
C ALA A 108 18.81 -7.04 -1.57
N LEU A 109 19.16 -6.66 -2.80
CA LEU A 109 18.20 -6.39 -3.87
C LEU A 109 17.32 -7.61 -4.19
N ILE A 110 17.94 -8.77 -4.43
CA ILE A 110 17.21 -10.00 -4.75
C ILE A 110 16.33 -10.48 -3.56
N PRO A 111 16.85 -10.54 -2.32
CA PRO A 111 16.00 -10.82 -1.15
C PRO A 111 14.83 -9.84 -0.99
N LEU A 112 15.07 -8.54 -1.19
CA LEU A 112 14.03 -7.52 -1.08
C LEU A 112 12.97 -7.68 -2.17
N LEU A 113 13.38 -8.02 -3.39
CA LEU A 113 12.46 -8.29 -4.50
C LEU A 113 11.54 -9.46 -4.17
N ILE A 114 12.09 -10.59 -3.71
CA ILE A 114 11.30 -11.75 -3.31
C ILE A 114 10.33 -11.38 -2.19
N LEU A 115 10.82 -10.68 -1.15
CA LEU A 115 10.00 -10.23 -0.04
C LEU A 115 8.86 -9.31 -0.51
N ALA A 116 9.16 -8.36 -1.39
CA ALA A 116 8.17 -7.44 -1.95
C ALA A 116 7.12 -8.20 -2.76
N THR A 117 7.52 -9.14 -3.61
CA THR A 117 6.60 -9.98 -4.38
C THR A 117 5.68 -10.79 -3.47
N LEU A 118 6.23 -11.42 -2.42
CA LEU A 118 5.42 -12.15 -1.43
C LEU A 118 4.44 -11.23 -0.71
N ALA A 119 4.87 -10.04 -0.31
CA ALA A 119 4.00 -9.05 0.31
C ALA A 119 2.88 -8.60 -0.64
N THR A 120 3.17 -8.40 -1.93
CA THR A 120 2.16 -8.09 -2.95
C THR A 120 1.13 -9.21 -3.07
N VAL A 121 1.56 -10.48 -3.12
CA VAL A 121 0.64 -11.63 -3.16
C VAL A 121 -0.28 -11.65 -1.94
N ILE A 122 0.28 -11.47 -0.74
CA ILE A 122 -0.51 -11.42 0.51
C ILE A 122 -1.53 -10.27 0.48
N ALA A 123 -1.11 -9.08 0.05
CA ALA A 123 -2.00 -7.93 -0.06
C ALA A 123 -3.15 -8.19 -1.06
N SER A 124 -2.85 -8.79 -2.22
CA SER A 124 -3.89 -9.17 -3.20
C SER A 124 -4.89 -10.17 -2.62
N GLN A 125 -4.43 -11.16 -1.84
CA GLN A 125 -5.33 -12.13 -1.20
C GLN A 125 -6.24 -11.49 -0.14
N ALA A 126 -5.72 -10.52 0.63
CA ALA A 126 -6.53 -9.77 1.60
C ALA A 126 -7.65 -9.00 0.90
N VAL A 127 -7.36 -8.33 -0.21
CA VAL A 127 -8.37 -7.59 -1.00
C VAL A 127 -9.43 -8.54 -1.56
N ILE A 128 -9.04 -9.64 -2.19
CA ILE A 128 -9.99 -10.63 -2.75
C ILE A 128 -10.92 -11.16 -1.66
N SER A 129 -10.37 -11.50 -0.49
CA SER A 129 -11.14 -11.98 0.66
C SER A 129 -12.09 -10.91 1.22
N GLY A 130 -11.64 -9.65 1.25
CA GLY A 130 -12.47 -8.50 1.60
C GLY A 130 -13.66 -8.32 0.67
N VAL A 131 -13.44 -8.44 -0.65
CA VAL A 131 -14.52 -8.37 -1.64
C VAL A 131 -15.52 -9.51 -1.45
N PHE A 132 -15.08 -10.76 -1.23
CA PHE A 132 -16.00 -11.87 -0.95
C PHE A 132 -16.85 -11.62 0.29
N SER A 133 -16.26 -11.07 1.35
CA SER A 133 -16.97 -10.72 2.58
C SER A 133 -18.03 -9.64 2.34
N LEU A 134 -17.69 -8.59 1.60
CA LEU A 134 -18.62 -7.51 1.22
C LEU A 134 -19.74 -8.03 0.31
N THR A 135 -19.43 -8.85 -0.69
CA THR A 135 -20.42 -9.46 -1.58
C THR A 135 -21.42 -10.31 -0.78
N ARG A 136 -20.94 -11.13 0.16
CA ARG A 136 -21.84 -11.92 1.02
C ARG A 136 -22.78 -11.04 1.83
N GLN A 137 -22.27 -9.94 2.40
CA GLN A 137 -23.10 -8.99 3.15
C GLN A 137 -24.15 -8.35 2.24
N ALA A 138 -23.76 -7.93 1.03
CA ALA A 138 -24.68 -7.36 0.05
C ALA A 138 -25.78 -8.33 -0.39
N VAL A 139 -25.47 -9.62 -0.60
CA VAL A 139 -26.47 -10.66 -0.90
C VAL A 139 -27.45 -10.84 0.28
N ARG A 140 -26.95 -10.86 1.52
CA ARG A 140 -27.81 -10.98 2.72
C ARG A 140 -28.74 -9.79 2.93
N LEU A 141 -28.29 -8.59 2.54
CA LEU A 141 -29.09 -7.36 2.58
C LEU A 141 -30.04 -7.22 1.38
N GLY A 142 -30.02 -8.16 0.43
CA GLY A 142 -30.87 -8.12 -0.77
C GLY A 142 -30.39 -7.16 -1.86
N TYR A 143 -29.19 -6.58 -1.74
CA TYR A 143 -28.63 -5.69 -2.77
C TYR A 143 -28.09 -6.43 -3.99
N LEU A 144 -27.76 -7.71 -3.85
CA LEU A 144 -27.27 -8.56 -4.95
C LEU A 144 -28.10 -9.84 -5.04
N SER A 145 -28.24 -10.34 -6.28
CA SER A 145 -28.88 -11.63 -6.55
C SER A 145 -28.19 -12.77 -5.80
N PRO A 146 -28.91 -13.82 -5.37
CA PRO A 146 -28.30 -15.00 -4.75
C PRO A 146 -27.19 -15.58 -5.62
N MET A 147 -26.01 -15.73 -5.03
CA MET A 147 -24.83 -16.29 -5.69
C MET A 147 -24.40 -17.57 -4.98
N ARG A 148 -23.68 -18.44 -5.70
CA ARG A 148 -23.07 -19.63 -5.12
C ARG A 148 -21.93 -19.23 -4.19
N ILE A 149 -22.12 -19.44 -2.89
CA ILE A 149 -21.14 -19.18 -1.84
C ILE A 149 -20.60 -20.54 -1.37
N ILE A 150 -19.30 -20.77 -1.54
CA ILE A 150 -18.62 -21.99 -1.09
C ILE A 150 -17.90 -21.65 0.21
N HIS A 151 -18.22 -22.37 1.29
CA HIS A 151 -17.49 -22.25 2.55
C HIS A 151 -16.28 -23.17 2.47
N THR A 152 -15.08 -22.60 2.57
CA THR A 152 -13.82 -23.37 2.49
C THR A 152 -13.39 -23.93 3.85
N SER A 153 -13.97 -23.45 4.95
CA SER A 153 -13.86 -24.05 6.28
C SER A 153 -15.21 -24.12 6.96
N GLU A 154 -15.46 -25.20 7.69
CA GLU A 154 -16.65 -25.38 8.51
C GLU A 154 -16.56 -24.61 9.84
N MET A 155 -15.35 -24.30 10.30
CA MET A 155 -15.12 -23.64 11.60
C MET A 155 -14.98 -22.12 11.47
N GLU A 156 -14.47 -21.63 10.33
CA GLU A 156 -14.15 -20.22 10.13
C GLU A 156 -15.14 -19.58 9.15
N SER A 157 -16.11 -18.84 9.69
CA SER A 157 -17.15 -18.17 8.91
C SER A 157 -16.64 -17.06 7.96
N GLY A 158 -15.35 -16.69 8.05
CA GLY A 158 -14.66 -15.78 7.11
C GLY A 158 -14.05 -16.46 5.88
N GLN A 159 -13.91 -17.78 5.88
CA GLN A 159 -13.28 -18.53 4.78
C GLN A 159 -14.31 -18.89 3.72
N ILE A 160 -14.43 -18.00 2.73
CA ILE A 160 -15.49 -18.04 1.72
C ILE A 160 -14.89 -17.84 0.34
N TYR A 161 -15.38 -18.63 -0.61
CA TYR A 161 -15.06 -18.50 -2.01
C TYR A 161 -16.34 -18.24 -2.82
N ILE A 162 -16.32 -17.18 -3.63
CA ILE A 162 -17.42 -16.82 -4.54
C ILE A 162 -16.88 -16.86 -5.98
N PRO A 163 -17.12 -17.94 -6.74
CA PRO A 163 -16.48 -18.16 -8.05
C PRO A 163 -16.72 -17.03 -9.05
N VAL A 164 -17.96 -16.51 -9.11
CA VAL A 164 -18.34 -15.44 -10.04
C VAL A 164 -17.51 -14.19 -9.78
N ILE A 165 -17.41 -13.77 -8.52
CA ILE A 165 -16.64 -12.59 -8.13
C ILE A 165 -15.15 -12.79 -8.42
N ASN A 166 -14.60 -13.98 -8.17
CA ASN A 166 -13.20 -14.26 -8.48
C ASN A 166 -12.88 -14.08 -9.97
N TRP A 167 -13.74 -14.63 -10.85
CA TRP A 167 -13.59 -14.47 -12.29
C TRP A 167 -13.79 -13.03 -12.75
N THR A 168 -14.77 -12.32 -12.19
CA THR A 168 -14.98 -10.90 -12.48
C THR A 168 -13.75 -10.08 -12.10
N LEU A 169 -13.21 -10.26 -10.90
CA LEU A 169 -11.98 -9.58 -10.46
C LEU A 169 -10.81 -9.90 -11.38
N TYR A 170 -10.62 -11.17 -11.77
CA TYR A 170 -9.57 -11.56 -12.71
C TYR A 170 -9.68 -10.83 -14.05
N ILE A 171 -10.87 -10.83 -14.66
CA ILE A 171 -11.10 -10.16 -15.94
C ILE A 171 -10.87 -8.65 -15.81
N SER A 172 -11.38 -8.02 -14.75
CA SER A 172 -11.16 -6.59 -14.48
C SER A 172 -9.68 -6.25 -14.35
N VAL A 173 -8.90 -7.05 -13.62
CA VAL A 173 -7.45 -6.86 -13.47
C VAL A 173 -6.73 -7.01 -14.81
N VAL A 174 -7.08 -8.03 -15.61
CA VAL A 174 -6.50 -8.23 -16.95
C VAL A 174 -6.79 -7.03 -17.86
N LEU A 175 -8.03 -6.53 -17.86
CA LEU A 175 -8.41 -5.35 -18.65
C LEU A 175 -7.64 -4.10 -18.22
N VAL A 176 -7.44 -3.90 -16.92
CA VAL A 176 -6.66 -2.79 -16.37
C VAL A 176 -5.18 -2.91 -16.79
N ILE A 177 -4.58 -4.10 -16.71
CA ILE A 177 -3.19 -4.32 -17.11
C ILE A 177 -3.01 -4.02 -18.60
N ILE A 178 -3.88 -4.54 -19.46
CA ILE A 178 -3.83 -4.32 -20.91
C ILE A 178 -4.10 -2.85 -21.25
N GLY A 179 -5.04 -2.19 -20.55
CA GLY A 179 -5.42 -0.81 -20.83
C GLY A 179 -4.39 0.23 -20.40
N PHE A 180 -3.66 -0.01 -19.30
CA PHE A 180 -2.69 0.96 -18.77
C PHE A 180 -1.24 0.67 -19.19
N GLU A 181 -0.90 -0.59 -19.50
CA GLU A 181 0.39 -1.14 -19.93
C GLU A 181 1.56 -0.93 -18.96
N HIS A 182 1.80 0.32 -18.54
CA HIS A 182 2.86 0.74 -17.64
C HIS A 182 2.34 1.01 -16.21
N SER A 183 3.12 0.60 -15.22
CA SER A 183 2.82 0.82 -13.80
C SER A 183 2.70 2.30 -13.43
N SER A 184 3.43 3.19 -14.11
CA SER A 184 3.31 4.65 -13.94
C SER A 184 1.93 5.18 -14.31
N ASN A 185 1.33 4.63 -15.37
CA ASN A 185 0.01 5.05 -15.85
C ASN A 185 -1.09 4.58 -14.89
N LEU A 186 -0.93 3.38 -14.34
CA LEU A 186 -1.84 2.83 -13.34
C LEU A 186 -1.79 3.62 -12.01
N ALA A 187 -0.58 3.97 -11.55
CA ALA A 187 -0.41 4.77 -10.34
C ALA A 187 -1.02 6.16 -10.47
N ALA A 188 -0.91 6.80 -11.64
CA ALA A 188 -1.55 8.07 -11.92
C ALA A 188 -3.08 7.97 -11.91
N ALA A 189 -3.66 6.91 -12.48
CA ALA A 189 -5.11 6.71 -12.51
C ALA A 189 -5.74 6.43 -11.13
N TYR A 190 -4.98 5.83 -10.21
CA TYR A 190 -5.44 5.57 -8.85
C TYR A 190 -5.38 6.83 -7.95
N GLY A 191 -4.57 7.84 -8.33
CA GLY A 191 -4.32 9.04 -7.52
C GLY A 191 -5.08 10.31 -7.89
N ILE A 192 -6.03 10.21 -8.82
CA ILE A 192 -6.89 11.31 -9.30
C ILE A 192 -8.30 11.09 -8.79
#